data_AF-A0A6M8B725-F1
#
_entry.id   AF-A0A6M8B725-F1
#
_cell.length_a   1.000
_cell.length_b   1.000
_cell.length_c   1.000
_cell.angle_alpha   90.00
_cell.angle_beta   90.00
_cell.angle_gamma   90.00
#
_symmetry.space_group_name_H-M   'P 1'
#
loop_
_entity.id
_entity.type
_entity.pdbx_description
1 polymer ?
#
loop_
_entity_poly.entity_id
_entity_poly.type
_entity_poly.pdbx_seq_one_letter_code
_entity_poly.pdbx_strand_id
1 'polypeptide(L)'
;MSRAPLVIRALLAGPFIHGGWAQVGGADALAHQAEPIAEALNASAGPTAQALLGREVTGRDLVLLNGGAMMVGGAALVTGVGVRCAAGGLILSLLPTTAQGHAFWKEEGAKRSQKLQGALTNGALVAGLALLALRGSRRRR
;
A
#
# COMPACT_ATOMS: atom_id res chain seq x y z
N MET A 1 16.44 -25.03 -10.65
CA MET A 1 15.60 -24.43 -9.58
C MET A 1 14.46 -23.66 -10.25
N SER A 2 13.20 -23.93 -9.90
CA SER A 2 12.05 -23.29 -10.58
C SER A 2 12.07 -21.77 -10.37
N ARG A 3 12.06 -21.00 -11.47
CA ARG A 3 11.98 -19.52 -11.46
C ARG A 3 10.56 -19.00 -11.21
N ALA A 4 9.56 -19.89 -11.20
CA ALA A 4 8.15 -19.53 -11.01
C ALA A 4 7.86 -18.67 -9.75
N PRO A 5 8.50 -18.89 -8.59
CA PRO A 5 8.27 -18.05 -7.41
C PRO A 5 8.76 -16.61 -7.58
N LEU A 6 9.78 -16.37 -8.42
CA LEU A 6 10.27 -15.02 -8.69
C LEU A 6 9.30 -14.25 -9.57
N VAL A 7 8.82 -14.86 -10.66
CA VAL A 7 7.89 -14.22 -11.61
C VAL A 7 6.60 -13.80 -10.91
N ILE A 8 6.03 -14.67 -10.08
CA ILE A 8 4.81 -14.35 -9.31
C ILE A 8 5.05 -13.15 -8.39
N ARG A 9 6.16 -13.14 -7.64
CA ARG A 9 6.49 -12.05 -6.72
C ARG A 9 6.77 -10.74 -7.46
N ALA A 10 7.44 -10.80 -8.62
CA ALA A 10 7.73 -9.63 -9.43
C ALA A 10 6.45 -9.02 -10.03
N LEU A 11 5.53 -9.84 -10.53
CA LEU A 11 4.25 -9.37 -11.06
C LEU A 11 3.36 -8.77 -9.96
N LEU A 12 3.32 -9.38 -8.77
CA LEU A 12 2.61 -8.80 -7.62
C LEU A 12 3.26 -7.51 -7.13
N ALA A 13 4.58 -7.36 -7.23
CA ALA A 13 5.29 -6.16 -6.82
C ALA A 13 5.09 -4.96 -7.75
N GLY A 14 4.86 -5.20 -9.05
CA GLY A 14 4.79 -4.18 -10.09
C GLY A 14 3.89 -2.98 -9.75
N PRO A 15 2.61 -3.19 -9.40
CA PRO A 15 1.70 -2.11 -9.02
C PRO A 15 2.17 -1.29 -7.81
N PHE A 16 2.85 -1.92 -6.84
CA PHE A 16 3.37 -1.23 -5.66
C PHE A 16 4.61 -0.39 -5.97
N ILE A 17 5.54 -0.92 -6.77
CA ILE A 17 6.74 -0.17 -7.17
C ILE A 17 6.33 1.02 -8.02
N HIS A 18 5.48 0.81 -9.03
CA HIS A 18 5.00 1.89 -9.90
C HIS A 18 4.17 2.92 -9.13
N GLY A 19 3.18 2.46 -8.35
CA GLY A 19 2.33 3.34 -7.55
C GLY A 19 3.12 4.10 -6.50
N GLY A 20 4.10 3.46 -5.86
CA GLY A 20 4.97 4.08 -4.87
C GLY A 20 5.86 5.17 -5.47
N TRP A 21 6.48 4.89 -6.63
CA TRP A 21 7.25 5.87 -7.39
C TRP A 21 6.40 7.10 -7.76
N ALA A 22 5.20 6.87 -8.29
CA ALA A 22 4.28 7.94 -8.67
C ALA A 22 3.83 8.78 -7.46
N GLN A 23 3.58 8.15 -6.31
CA GLN A 23 3.23 8.85 -5.08
C GLN A 23 4.38 9.70 -4.54
N VAL A 24 5.60 9.18 -4.55
CA VAL A 24 6.78 9.94 -4.10
C VAL A 24 7.04 11.14 -5.01
N GLY A 25 6.97 10.95 -6.33
CA GLY A 25 7.16 12.03 -7.30
C GLY A 25 6.00 13.04 -7.36
N GLY A 26 4.79 12.64 -6.95
CA GLY A 26 3.57 13.44 -6.97
C GLY A 26 3.04 13.84 -5.60
N ALA A 27 3.86 13.76 -4.56
CA ALA A 27 3.41 13.87 -3.17
C ALA A 27 2.66 15.17 -2.88
N ASP A 28 3.13 16.29 -3.44
CA ASP A 28 2.51 17.60 -3.22
C ASP A 28 1.09 17.67 -3.81
N ALA A 29 0.87 17.08 -4.99
CA ALA A 29 -0.45 17.04 -5.63
C ALA A 29 -1.44 16.12 -4.90
N LEU A 30 -0.93 15.08 -4.26
CA LEU A 30 -1.73 14.07 -3.55
C LEU A 30 -1.95 14.39 -2.07
N ALA A 31 -1.21 15.35 -1.51
CA ALA A 31 -1.25 15.69 -0.08
C ALA A 31 -2.67 15.95 0.43
N HIS A 32 -3.46 16.75 -0.31
CA HIS A 32 -4.85 17.09 0.05
C HIS A 32 -5.76 15.86 0.24
N GLN A 33 -5.47 14.75 -0.44
CA GLN A 33 -6.26 13.52 -0.33
C GLN A 33 -5.98 12.78 0.97
N ALA A 34 -4.77 12.94 1.51
CA ALA A 34 -4.32 12.30 2.73
C ALA A 34 -4.53 13.16 3.99
N GLU A 35 -4.86 14.45 3.85
CA GLU A 35 -5.09 15.33 5.01
C GLU A 35 -6.13 14.80 6.01
N PRO A 36 -7.28 14.23 5.60
CA PRO A 36 -8.24 13.69 6.57
C PRO A 36 -7.66 12.55 7.43
N ILE A 37 -6.72 11.77 6.87
CA ILE A 37 -6.02 10.72 7.61
C ILE A 37 -4.97 11.36 8.54
N ALA A 38 -4.26 12.37 8.06
CA ALA A 38 -3.27 13.09 8.86
C ALA A 38 -3.92 13.75 10.08
N GLU A 39 -5.04 14.44 9.90
CA GLU A 39 -5.85 15.02 10.96
C GLU A 39 -6.31 13.96 11.97
N ALA A 40 -6.84 12.83 11.51
CA ALA A 40 -7.25 11.73 12.39
C ALA A 40 -6.08 11.11 13.16
N LEU A 41 -4.90 11.04 12.54
CA LEU A 41 -3.68 10.54 13.16
C LEU A 41 -3.14 11.52 14.21
N ASN A 42 -3.15 12.82 13.92
CA ASN A 42 -2.78 13.85 14.89
C ASN A 42 -3.78 13.91 16.05
N ALA A 43 -5.08 13.72 15.80
CA ALA A 43 -6.08 13.68 16.86
C ALA A 43 -5.92 12.46 17.80
N SER A 44 -5.54 11.30 17.26
CA SER A 44 -5.41 10.05 18.03
C SER A 44 -4.02 9.82 18.62
N ALA A 45 -2.98 10.27 17.94
CA ALA A 45 -1.57 10.01 18.25
C ALA A 45 -0.70 11.28 18.26
N GLY A 46 -1.31 12.47 18.28
CA GLY A 46 -0.64 13.78 18.23
C GLY A 46 0.54 13.93 19.19
N PRO A 47 0.40 13.60 20.50
CA PRO A 47 1.52 13.68 21.43
C PRO A 47 2.72 12.82 21.02
N THR A 48 2.47 11.61 20.51
CA THR A 48 3.52 10.70 20.03
C THR A 48 4.12 11.20 18.72
N ALA A 49 3.29 11.64 17.77
CA ALA A 49 3.73 12.19 16.50
C ALA A 49 4.62 13.43 16.70
N GLN A 50 4.19 14.33 17.58
CA GLN A 50 4.91 15.56 17.88
C GLN A 50 6.21 15.29 18.66
N ALA A 51 6.23 14.30 19.56
CA ALA A 51 7.45 13.88 20.24
C ALA A 51 8.48 13.23 19.28
N LEU A 52 8.02 12.50 18.26
CA LEU A 52 8.89 11.81 17.30
C LEU A 52 9.38 12.74 16.17
N LEU A 53 8.52 13.63 15.67
CA LEU A 53 8.79 14.44 14.48
C LEU A 53 9.05 15.91 14.79
N GLY A 54 8.79 16.37 16.03
CA GLY A 54 8.85 17.79 16.40
C GLY A 54 7.75 18.65 15.75
N ARG A 55 6.84 18.03 15.00
CA ARG A 55 5.73 18.67 14.29
C ARG A 55 4.60 17.67 14.06
N GLU A 56 3.45 18.17 13.66
CA GLU A 56 2.32 17.34 13.25
C GLU A 56 2.59 16.63 11.91
N VAL A 57 1.93 15.48 11.73
CA VAL A 57 1.97 14.73 10.47
C VAL A 57 1.09 15.45 9.46
N THR A 58 1.60 15.62 8.24
CA THR A 58 0.87 16.24 7.12
C THR A 58 0.38 15.18 6.14
N GLY A 59 -0.60 15.52 5.31
CA GLY A 59 -1.03 14.66 4.20
C GLY A 59 0.14 14.29 3.27
N ARG A 60 1.05 15.24 3.02
CA ARG A 60 2.27 15.01 2.22
C ARG A 60 3.17 13.94 2.84
N ASP A 61 3.36 13.97 4.17
CA ASP A 61 4.18 12.97 4.87
C ASP A 61 3.58 11.57 4.71
N LEU A 62 2.26 11.45 4.80
CA LEU A 62 1.57 10.18 4.61
C LEU A 62 1.70 9.64 3.19
N VAL A 63 1.62 10.50 2.17
CA VAL A 63 1.82 10.08 0.78
C VAL A 63 3.26 9.61 0.55
N LEU A 64 4.26 10.33 1.08
CA LEU A 64 5.66 9.91 0.99
C LEU A 64 5.91 8.60 1.73
N LEU A 65 5.36 8.46 2.93
CA LEU A 65 5.48 7.25 3.74
C LEU A 65 4.86 6.05 3.03
N ASN A 66 3.63 6.19 2.53
CA ASN A 66 2.94 5.13 1.82
C ASN A 66 3.67 4.76 0.53
N GLY A 67 4.06 5.76 -0.28
CA GLY A 67 4.80 5.53 -1.51
C GLY A 67 6.15 4.86 -1.29
N GLY A 68 6.91 5.31 -0.30
CA GLY A 68 8.17 4.69 0.12
C GLY A 68 7.98 3.25 0.62
N ALA A 69 6.98 3.01 1.47
CA ALA A 69 6.65 1.68 1.96
C ALA A 69 6.25 0.72 0.83
N MET A 70 5.50 1.20 -0.17
CA MET A 70 5.13 0.41 -1.36
C MET A 70 6.36 0.02 -2.18
N MET A 71 7.32 0.93 -2.40
CA MET A 71 8.56 0.60 -3.11
C MET A 71 9.42 -0.40 -2.34
N VAL A 72 9.61 -0.18 -1.02
CA VAL A 72 10.40 -1.09 -0.17
C VAL A 72 9.75 -2.47 -0.11
N GLY A 73 8.43 -2.53 0.09
CA GLY A 73 7.66 -3.78 0.08
C GLY A 73 7.75 -4.50 -1.25
N GLY A 74 7.59 -3.79 -2.37
CA GLY A 74 7.73 -4.35 -3.72
C GLY A 74 9.14 -4.89 -3.98
N ALA A 75 10.18 -4.14 -3.62
CA ALA A 75 11.56 -4.59 -3.74
C ALA A 75 11.86 -5.83 -2.89
N ALA A 76 11.30 -5.89 -1.66
CA ALA A 76 11.39 -7.05 -0.79
C ALA A 76 10.70 -8.29 -1.40
N LEU A 77 9.55 -8.13 -2.06
CA LEU A 77 8.91 -9.22 -2.81
C LEU A 77 9.82 -9.73 -3.95
N VAL A 78 10.39 -8.84 -4.76
CA VAL A 78 11.25 -9.20 -5.90
C VAL A 78 12.52 -9.93 -5.43
N THR A 79 13.25 -9.32 -4.49
CA THR A 79 14.51 -9.87 -3.94
C THR A 79 14.29 -11.12 -3.10
N GLY A 80 13.08 -11.30 -2.57
CA GLY A 80 12.74 -12.45 -1.74
C GLY A 80 13.12 -12.31 -0.27
N VAL A 81 13.52 -11.12 0.16
CA VAL A 81 13.87 -10.83 1.56
C VAL A 81 12.59 -10.47 2.32
N GLY A 82 12.32 -11.15 3.44
CA GLY A 82 11.19 -10.79 4.30
C GLY A 82 9.81 -10.86 3.63
N VAL A 83 9.63 -11.69 2.60
CA VAL A 83 8.43 -11.73 1.72
C VAL A 83 7.11 -11.73 2.49
N ARG A 84 7.03 -12.44 3.61
CA ARG A 84 5.80 -12.54 4.41
C ARG A 84 5.45 -11.21 5.06
N CYS A 85 6.44 -10.55 5.66
CA CYS A 85 6.28 -9.23 6.27
C CYS A 85 5.99 -8.17 5.21
N ALA A 86 6.70 -8.21 4.07
CA ALA A 86 6.44 -7.32 2.95
C ALA A 86 5.01 -7.48 2.41
N ALA A 87 4.56 -8.71 2.18
CA ALA A 87 3.19 -8.98 1.72
C ALA A 87 2.14 -8.53 2.74
N GLY A 88 2.35 -8.79 4.04
CA GLY A 88 1.46 -8.32 5.09
C GLY A 88 1.37 -6.79 5.17
N GLY A 89 2.51 -6.10 5.08
CA GLY A 89 2.56 -4.64 5.07
C GLY A 89 1.86 -4.03 3.86
N LEU A 90 2.08 -4.59 2.67
CA LEU A 90 1.41 -4.14 1.44
C LEU A 90 -0.10 -4.41 1.46
N ILE A 91 -0.57 -5.50 2.09
CA ILE A 91 -2.01 -5.73 2.31
C ILE A 91 -2.57 -4.63 3.22
N LEU A 92 -1.87 -4.33 4.32
CA LEU A 92 -2.31 -3.32 5.27
C LEU A 92 -2.40 -1.94 4.62
N SER A 93 -1.46 -1.58 3.74
CA SER A 93 -1.49 -0.31 3.01
C SER A 93 -2.66 -0.23 2.02
N LEU A 94 -3.08 -1.35 1.43
CA LEU A 94 -4.18 -1.38 0.45
C LEU A 94 -5.56 -1.09 1.07
N LEU A 95 -5.77 -1.41 2.35
CA LEU A 95 -7.07 -1.22 3.01
C LEU A 95 -7.51 0.26 3.03
N PRO A 96 -6.75 1.20 3.61
CA PRO A 96 -7.13 2.61 3.63
C PRO A 96 -7.16 3.21 2.22
N THR A 97 -6.21 2.87 1.35
CA THR A 97 -6.18 3.41 -0.02
C THR A 97 -7.36 2.94 -0.86
N THR A 98 -7.91 1.74 -0.59
CA THR A 98 -9.13 1.26 -1.26
C THR A 98 -10.37 1.94 -0.71
N ALA A 99 -10.50 2.02 0.62
CA ALA A 99 -11.65 2.62 1.28
C ALA A 99 -11.82 4.10 0.89
N GLN A 100 -10.73 4.84 0.73
CA GLN A 100 -10.76 6.25 0.35
C GLN A 100 -10.65 6.46 -1.16
N GLY A 101 -9.67 5.82 -1.81
CA GLY A 101 -9.37 6.02 -3.23
C GLY A 101 -10.38 5.37 -4.17
N HIS A 102 -11.07 4.32 -3.72
CA HIS A 102 -11.96 3.48 -4.54
C HIS A 102 -13.34 3.28 -3.90
N ALA A 103 -13.85 4.30 -3.21
CA ALA A 103 -15.20 4.34 -2.63
C ALA A 103 -16.30 4.38 -3.70
N PHE A 104 -16.43 3.32 -4.51
CA PHE A 104 -17.36 3.25 -5.64
C PHE A 104 -18.82 3.43 -5.24
N TRP A 105 -19.16 3.17 -3.97
CA TRP A 105 -20.49 3.37 -3.41
C TRP A 105 -20.88 4.84 -3.23
N LYS A 106 -19.93 5.78 -3.36
CA LYS A 106 -20.19 7.24 -3.28
C LYS A 106 -20.32 7.91 -4.64
N GLU A 107 -20.16 7.16 -5.73
CA GLU A 107 -20.08 7.70 -7.09
C GLU A 107 -21.18 7.10 -7.98
N GLU A 108 -21.46 7.77 -9.10
CA GLU A 108 -22.44 7.32 -10.09
C GLU A 108 -21.85 7.28 -11.51
N GLY A 109 -22.58 6.64 -12.43
CA GLY A 109 -22.22 6.55 -13.85
C GLY A 109 -20.81 5.99 -14.11
N ALA A 110 -20.06 6.65 -14.99
CA ALA A 110 -18.72 6.20 -15.39
C ALA A 110 -17.71 6.21 -14.23
N LYS A 111 -17.83 7.16 -13.30
CA LYS A 111 -16.93 7.25 -12.13
C LYS A 111 -17.11 6.06 -11.20
N ARG A 112 -18.35 5.62 -10.97
CA ARG A 112 -18.64 4.41 -10.19
C ARG A 112 -17.95 3.18 -10.77
N SER A 113 -18.05 2.98 -12.08
CA SER A 113 -17.43 1.85 -12.77
C SER A 113 -15.91 1.87 -12.64
N GLN A 114 -15.27 3.04 -12.81
CA GLN A 114 -13.83 3.20 -12.64
C GLN A 114 -13.37 2.88 -11.21
N LYS A 115 -14.09 3.39 -10.21
CA LYS A 115 -13.78 3.14 -8.79
C LYS A 115 -13.98 1.68 -8.41
N LEU A 116 -15.02 1.03 -8.94
CA LEU A 116 -15.29 -0.39 -8.74
C LEU A 116 -14.16 -1.25 -9.31
N GLN A 117 -13.68 -0.95 -10.53
CA GLN A 117 -12.55 -1.65 -11.13
C GLN A 117 -11.28 -1.53 -10.27
N GLY A 118 -11.01 -0.35 -9.73
CA GLY A 118 -9.89 -0.16 -8.80
C GLY A 118 -10.03 -0.96 -7.51
N ALA A 119 -11.24 -0.98 -6.91
CA ALA A 119 -11.51 -1.79 -5.73
C ALA A 119 -11.32 -3.29 -5.99
N LEU A 120 -11.80 -3.79 -7.13
CA LEU A 120 -11.62 -5.19 -7.54
C LEU A 120 -10.14 -5.52 -7.80
N THR A 121 -9.40 -4.61 -8.43
CA THR A 121 -7.96 -4.76 -8.68
C THR A 121 -7.19 -4.88 -7.37
N ASN A 122 -7.47 -3.99 -6.40
CA ASN A 122 -6.86 -4.07 -5.09
C ASN A 122 -7.26 -5.34 -4.34
N GLY A 123 -8.52 -5.79 -4.46
CA GLY A 123 -8.97 -7.07 -3.91
C GLY A 123 -8.18 -8.27 -4.46
N ALA A 124 -7.93 -8.30 -5.77
CA ALA A 124 -7.12 -9.34 -6.40
C ALA A 124 -5.66 -9.30 -5.91
N LEU A 125 -5.08 -8.10 -5.73
CA LEU A 125 -3.74 -7.94 -5.17
C LEU A 125 -3.68 -8.44 -3.71
N VAL A 126 -4.66 -8.09 -2.88
CA VAL A 126 -4.75 -8.60 -1.49
C VAL A 126 -4.78 -10.13 -1.49
N ALA A 127 -5.59 -10.76 -2.33
CA ALA A 127 -5.65 -12.22 -2.41
C ALA A 127 -4.31 -12.83 -2.82
N GLY A 128 -3.63 -12.27 -3.83
CA GLY A 128 -2.31 -12.73 -4.26
C GLY A 128 -1.23 -12.56 -3.19
N LEU A 129 -1.22 -11.43 -2.49
CA LEU A 129 -0.30 -11.17 -1.38
C LEU A 129 -0.60 -12.05 -0.17
N ALA A 130 -1.87 -12.35 0.12
CA ALA A 130 -2.25 -13.21 1.24
C ALA A 130 -1.66 -14.61 1.06
N LEU A 131 -1.62 -15.14 -0.16
CA LEU A 131 -0.93 -16.39 -0.47
C LEU A 131 0.57 -16.32 -0.14
N LEU A 132 1.23 -15.18 -0.34
CA LEU A 132 2.64 -15.00 0.03
C LEU A 132 2.84 -14.84 1.54
N ALA A 133 1.94 -14.12 2.23
CA ALA A 133 2.00 -13.90 3.67
C ALA A 133 1.76 -15.20 4.47
N LEU A 134 0.82 -16.02 4.01
CA LEU A 134 0.38 -17.25 4.68
C LEU A 134 1.23 -18.47 4.34
N ARG A 135 1.98 -18.44 3.22
CA ARG A 135 2.83 -19.57 2.82
C ARG A 135 4.03 -19.69 3.76
N GLY A 136 3.86 -20.52 4.79
CA GLY A 136 4.91 -20.91 5.73
C GLY A 136 6.02 -21.71 5.06
N SER A 137 7.24 -21.57 5.57
CA SER A 137 8.35 -22.46 5.21
C SER A 137 7.92 -23.90 5.51
N ARG A 138 7.55 -24.67 4.48
CA ARG A 138 7.58 -26.13 4.62
C ARG A 138 9.04 -26.47 4.92
N ARG A 139 9.36 -26.66 6.20
CA ARG A 139 10.56 -27.37 6.61
C ARG A 139 10.44 -28.72 5.91
N ARG A 140 11.22 -28.92 4.85
CA ARG A 140 11.51 -30.25 4.33
C ARG A 140 12.23 -30.95 5.48
N ARG A 141 11.52 -31.84 6.17
CA ARG A 141 12.18 -32.95 6.87
C ARG A 141 12.58 -33.97 5.81
#